data_AF-A0A951V8S6-F1
#
_entry.id   AF-A0A951V8S6-F1
#
_cell.length_a   1.000
_cell.length_b   1.000
_cell.length_c   1.000
_cell.angle_alpha   90.00
_cell.angle_beta   90.00
_cell.angle_gamma   90.00
#
_symmetry.space_group_name_H-M   'P 1'
#
loop_
_entity.id
_entity.type
_entity.pdbx_description
1 polymer ?
#
loop_
_entity_poly.entity_id
_entity_poly.type
_entity_poly.pdbx_seq_one_letter_code
_entity_poly.pdbx_strand_id
1 'polypeptide(L)'
;MDTKHLEHVMLQQKAYFAGGGTRNIAFRREALLALKQMIRQNESVLMDALAEDLHKSRFESYITEIGHVYKEIDGHIRHLKRLSRTRRIPTPLVMFPSRSRILREPYGTVLIVAPWNYPLNLALIP
;
A
#
# COMPACT_ATOMS: atom_id res chain seq x y z
N MET A 1 12.41 18.45 -11.94
CA MET A 1 11.33 17.65 -12.55
C MET A 1 10.46 18.57 -13.38
N ASP A 2 10.16 18.18 -14.62
CA ASP A 2 9.26 18.94 -15.49
C ASP A 2 7.80 18.77 -14.99
N THR A 3 7.08 19.88 -14.77
CA THR A 3 5.67 19.88 -14.35
C THR A 3 4.79 19.09 -15.30
N LYS A 4 5.10 19.12 -16.61
CA LYS A 4 4.37 18.35 -17.62
C LYS A 4 4.51 16.84 -17.41
N HIS A 5 5.68 16.37 -16.95
CA HIS A 5 5.89 14.96 -16.67
C HIS A 5 5.07 14.49 -15.46
N LEU A 6 5.02 15.29 -14.39
CA LEU A 6 4.22 14.97 -13.21
C LEU A 6 2.73 14.89 -13.54
N GLU A 7 2.21 15.88 -14.28
CA GLU A 7 0.82 15.88 -14.76
C GLU A 7 0.51 14.62 -15.57
N HIS A 8 1.42 14.24 -16.47
CA HIS A 8 1.26 13.03 -17.28
C HIS A 8 1.16 11.77 -16.42
N VAL A 9 2.07 11.59 -15.45
CA VAL A 9 2.04 10.43 -14.54
C VAL A 9 0.74 10.39 -13.73
N MET A 10 0.30 11.54 -13.20
CA MET A 10 -0.94 11.63 -12.43
C MET A 10 -2.17 11.27 -13.27
N LEU A 11 -2.22 11.71 -14.53
CA LEU A 11 -3.31 11.37 -15.45
C LEU A 11 -3.33 9.87 -15.77
N GLN A 12 -2.17 9.25 -16.02
CA GLN A 12 -2.08 7.80 -16.25
C GLN A 12 -2.57 6.99 -15.05
N GLN A 13 -2.17 7.38 -13.83
CA GLN A 13 -2.60 6.70 -12.60
C GLN A 13 -4.12 6.83 -12.38
N LYS A 14 -4.69 8.02 -12.62
CA LYS A 14 -6.14 8.25 -12.54
C LYS A 14 -6.90 7.43 -13.57
N ALA A 15 -6.41 7.38 -14.82
CA ALA A 15 -7.01 6.58 -15.88
C ALA A 15 -6.99 5.09 -15.54
N TYR A 16 -5.86 4.57 -15.03
CA TYR A 16 -5.76 3.17 -14.60
C TYR A 16 -6.73 2.84 -13.47
N PHE A 17 -6.86 3.72 -12.47
CA PHE A 17 -7.84 3.55 -11.40
C PHE A 17 -9.29 3.55 -11.93
N ALA A 18 -9.62 4.47 -12.84
CA ALA A 18 -10.93 4.56 -13.47
C ALA A 18 -11.28 3.28 -14.26
N GLY A 19 -10.28 2.62 -14.86
CA GLY A 19 -10.43 1.30 -15.50
C GLY A 19 -10.78 0.16 -14.53
N GLY A 20 -10.77 0.38 -13.22
CA GLY A 20 -11.26 -0.57 -12.21
C GLY A 20 -10.31 -1.71 -11.85
N GLY A 21 -9.14 -1.81 -12.47
CA GLY A 21 -8.16 -2.88 -12.23
C GLY A 21 -7.76 -3.03 -10.76
N THR A 22 -7.72 -1.92 -10.03
CA THR A 22 -7.37 -1.86 -8.60
C THR A 22 -8.51 -2.30 -7.66
N ARG A 23 -9.73 -2.51 -8.15
CA ARG A 23 -10.87 -2.97 -7.33
C ARG A 23 -10.79 -4.45 -7.00
N ASN A 24 -10.16 -5.24 -7.88
CA ASN A 24 -10.05 -6.68 -7.70
C ASN A 24 -9.10 -7.02 -6.53
N ILE A 25 -9.59 -7.80 -5.56
CA ILE A 25 -8.82 -8.20 -4.38
C ILE A 25 -7.61 -9.07 -4.75
N ALA A 26 -7.72 -9.93 -5.76
CA ALA A 26 -6.62 -10.75 -6.24
C ALA A 26 -5.51 -9.87 -6.84
N PHE A 27 -5.86 -8.85 -7.64
CA PHE A 27 -4.88 -7.89 -8.15
C PHE A 27 -4.10 -7.20 -7.02
N ARG A 28 -4.81 -6.73 -5.97
CA ARG A 28 -4.17 -6.12 -4.80
C ARG A 28 -3.20 -7.08 -4.08
N ARG A 29 -3.57 -8.36 -3.98
CA ARG A 29 -2.70 -9.39 -3.39
C ARG A 29 -1.44 -9.59 -4.24
N GLU A 30 -1.57 -9.70 -5.55
CA GLU A 30 -0.42 -9.87 -6.44
C GLU A 30 0.50 -8.64 -6.43
N ALA A 31 -0.07 -7.43 -6.35
CA ALA A 31 0.72 -6.21 -6.18
C ALA A 31 1.55 -6.21 -4.89
N LEU A 32 0.97 -6.68 -3.77
CA LEU A 32 1.69 -6.82 -2.49
C LEU A 32 2.80 -7.88 -2.56
N LEU A 33 2.55 -8.99 -3.26
CA LEU A 33 3.57 -10.03 -3.48
C LEU A 33 4.72 -9.53 -4.37
N ALA A 34 4.39 -8.80 -5.44
CA ALA A 34 5.38 -8.18 -6.32
C ALA A 34 6.22 -7.15 -5.55
N LEU A 35 5.61 -6.32 -4.70
CA LEU A 35 6.32 -5.39 -3.82
C LEU A 35 7.28 -6.12 -2.88
N LYS A 36 6.80 -7.18 -2.20
CA LYS A 36 7.65 -8.00 -1.32
C LYS A 36 8.85 -8.58 -2.06
N GLN A 37 8.63 -9.11 -3.26
CA GLN A 37 9.68 -9.71 -4.06
C GLN A 37 10.70 -8.67 -4.54
N MET A 38 10.24 -7.50 -4.97
CA MET A 38 11.10 -6.39 -5.38
C MET A 38 12.01 -5.94 -4.23
N ILE A 39 11.46 -5.75 -3.03
CA ILE A 39 12.27 -5.38 -1.86
C ILE A 39 13.30 -6.47 -1.58
N ARG A 40 12.90 -7.74 -1.61
CA ARG A 40 13.80 -8.88 -1.34
C ARG A 40 14.97 -8.97 -2.32
N GLN A 41 14.72 -8.72 -3.59
CA GLN A 41 15.76 -8.72 -4.62
C GLN A 41 16.74 -7.56 -4.47
N ASN A 42 16.32 -6.46 -3.83
CA ASN A 42 17.09 -5.24 -3.70
C ASN A 42 17.55 -4.96 -2.26
N GLU A 43 17.41 -5.91 -1.32
CA GLU A 43 17.73 -5.69 0.10
C GLU A 43 19.13 -5.11 0.32
N SER A 44 20.15 -5.68 -0.34
CA SER A 44 21.51 -5.16 -0.16
C SER A 44 21.62 -3.73 -0.66
N VAL A 45 21.13 -3.45 -1.87
CA VAL A 45 21.20 -2.13 -2.49
C VAL A 45 20.49 -1.09 -1.62
N LEU A 46 19.32 -1.45 -1.06
CA LEU A 46 18.56 -0.60 -0.15
C LEU A 46 19.32 -0.34 1.15
N MET A 47 19.97 -1.34 1.74
CA MET A 47 20.78 -1.16 2.95
C MET A 47 22.04 -0.34 2.68
N ASP A 48 22.67 -0.52 1.52
CA ASP A 48 23.86 0.24 1.12
C ASP A 48 23.50 1.73 0.95
N ALA A 49 22.35 2.03 0.32
CA ALA A 49 21.84 3.40 0.24
C ALA A 49 21.54 4.00 1.63
N LEU A 50 20.92 3.24 2.53
CA LEU A 50 20.66 3.70 3.91
C LEU A 50 21.96 3.95 4.70
N ALA A 51 23.02 3.19 4.44
CA ALA A 51 24.32 3.42 5.05
C ALA A 51 25.00 4.67 4.49
N GLU A 52 24.83 4.96 3.20
CA GLU A 52 25.35 6.17 2.56
C GLU A 52 24.61 7.42 3.04
N ASP A 53 23.28 7.38 3.05
CA ASP A 53 22.44 8.56 3.37
C ASP A 53 22.35 8.84 4.88
N LEU A 54 22.29 7.78 5.71
CA LEU A 54 21.94 7.87 7.13
C LEU A 54 22.97 7.21 8.06
N HIS A 55 24.05 6.63 7.51
CA HIS A 55 25.05 5.88 8.27
C HIS A 55 24.49 4.74 9.13
N LYS A 56 23.32 4.20 8.75
CA LYS A 56 22.72 3.05 9.42
C LYS A 56 23.54 1.79 9.12
N SER A 57 23.81 1.00 10.14
CA SER A 57 24.38 -0.34 9.94
C SER A 57 23.37 -1.23 9.18
N ARG A 58 23.84 -2.31 8.54
CA ARG A 58 22.93 -3.28 7.88
C ARG A 58 21.91 -3.87 8.84
N PHE A 59 22.32 -4.16 10.07
CA PHE A 59 21.42 -4.68 11.11
C PHE A 59 20.33 -3.65 11.44
N GLU A 60 20.72 -2.41 11.74
CA GLU A 60 19.79 -1.31 12.03
C GLU A 60 18.84 -1.04 10.87
N SER A 61 19.35 -1.00 9.64
CA SER A 61 18.57 -0.83 8.42
C SER A 61 17.51 -1.93 8.29
N TYR A 62 17.87 -3.19 8.56
CA TYR A 62 16.90 -4.28 8.51
C TYR A 62 15.83 -4.15 9.59
N ILE A 63 16.21 -3.92 10.86
CA ILE A 63 15.25 -3.92 11.97
C ILE A 63 14.35 -2.68 11.96
N THR A 64 14.81 -1.52 11.49
CA THR A 64 14.04 -0.27 11.53
C THR A 64 13.28 -0.01 10.23
N GLU A 65 13.79 -0.46 9.08
CA GLU A 65 13.21 -0.18 7.77
C GLU A 65 12.57 -1.44 7.16
N ILE A 66 13.40 -2.37 6.70
CA ILE A 66 12.99 -3.43 5.77
C ILE A 66 12.12 -4.49 6.45
N GLY A 67 12.51 -4.95 7.64
CA GLY A 67 11.81 -6.00 8.38
C GLY A 67 10.39 -5.61 8.76
N HIS A 68 10.17 -4.33 9.09
CA HIS A 68 8.84 -3.79 9.35
C HIS A 68 7.96 -3.84 8.10
N VAL A 69 8.50 -3.43 6.95
CA VAL A 69 7.76 -3.47 5.67
C VAL A 69 7.32 -4.88 5.33
N TYR A 70 8.17 -5.90 5.53
CA TYR A 70 7.75 -7.29 5.32
C TYR A 70 6.62 -7.74 6.24
N LYS A 71 6.71 -7.39 7.53
CA LYS A 71 5.68 -7.74 8.51
C LYS A 71 4.33 -7.13 8.12
N GLU A 72 4.33 -5.88 7.66
CA GLU A 72 3.13 -5.17 7.22
C GLU A 72 2.57 -5.75 5.93
N ILE A 73 3.40 -6.02 4.91
CA ILE A 73 2.95 -6.66 3.68
C ILE A 73 2.29 -8.02 3.99
N ASP A 74 2.94 -8.85 4.80
CA ASP A 74 2.40 -10.16 5.17
C ASP A 74 1.12 -10.04 6.01
N GLY A 75 1.05 -9.04 6.90
CA GLY A 75 -0.14 -8.70 7.65
C GLY A 75 -1.31 -8.34 6.74
N HIS A 76 -1.07 -7.49 5.74
CA HIS A 76 -2.06 -7.08 4.77
C HIS A 76 -2.52 -8.25 3.89
N ILE A 77 -1.60 -9.05 3.35
CA ILE A 77 -1.94 -10.23 2.54
C ILE A 77 -2.83 -11.20 3.34
N ARG A 78 -2.47 -11.51 4.59
CA ARG A 78 -3.25 -12.43 5.44
C ARG A 78 -4.68 -11.93 5.68
N HIS A 79 -4.88 -10.61 5.80
CA HIS A 79 -6.16 -10.04 6.21
C HIS A 79 -6.94 -9.35 5.09
N LEU A 80 -6.38 -9.24 3.88
CA LEU A 80 -6.91 -8.43 2.78
C LEU A 80 -8.38 -8.72 2.46
N LYS A 81 -8.75 -10.01 2.40
CA LYS A 81 -10.12 -10.44 2.15
C LYS A 81 -11.08 -9.98 3.25
N ARG A 82 -10.66 -10.09 4.52
CA ARG A 82 -11.46 -9.65 5.68
C ARG A 82 -11.61 -8.13 5.71
N LEU A 83 -10.52 -7.42 5.43
CA LEU A 83 -10.49 -5.96 5.39
C LEU A 83 -11.35 -5.40 4.26
N SER A 84 -11.40 -6.09 3.11
CA SER A 84 -12.17 -5.63 1.93
C SER A 84 -13.64 -6.09 1.91
N ARG A 85 -14.06 -7.00 2.81
CA ARG A 85 -15.42 -7.57 2.75
C ARG A 85 -16.51 -6.53 3.05
N THR A 86 -17.63 -6.63 2.34
CA THR A 86 -18.90 -5.96 2.71
C THR A 86 -19.38 -6.47 4.06
N ARG A 87 -19.77 -5.56 4.96
CA ARG A 87 -20.32 -5.91 6.28
C ARG A 87 -21.82 -5.65 6.30
N ARG A 88 -22.62 -6.64 6.68
CA ARG A 88 -24.03 -6.43 7.00
C ARG A 88 -24.13 -5.78 8.38
N ILE A 89 -25.04 -4.82 8.53
CA ILE A 89 -25.36 -4.19 9.80
C ILE A 89 -26.85 -4.34 10.09
N PRO A 90 -27.27 -4.40 11.37
CA PRO A 90 -28.68 -4.48 11.72
C PRO A 90 -29.50 -3.36 11.07
N THR A 91 -30.68 -3.72 10.57
CA THR A 91 -31.63 -2.76 9.98
C THR A 91 -32.82 -2.64 10.93
N PRO A 92 -33.23 -1.43 11.34
CA PRO A 92 -34.40 -1.25 12.18
C PRO A 92 -35.65 -1.90 11.58
N LEU A 93 -36.49 -2.51 12.41
CA LEU A 93 -37.68 -3.24 11.96
C LEU A 93 -38.64 -2.35 11.16
N VAL A 94 -38.74 -1.07 11.53
CA VAL A 94 -39.56 -0.06 10.83
C VAL A 94 -39.19 0.13 9.36
N MET A 95 -38.01 -0.31 8.94
CA MET A 95 -37.54 -0.22 7.55
C MET A 95 -37.68 -1.54 6.78
N PHE A 96 -38.33 -2.57 7.35
CA PHE A 96 -38.58 -3.84 6.66
C PHE A 96 -39.34 -3.59 5.34
N PRO A 97 -38.94 -4.20 4.20
CA PRO A 97 -37.98 -5.30 4.00
C PRO A 97 -36.53 -4.89 3.66
N SER A 98 -36.12 -3.66 3.95
CA SER A 98 -34.79 -3.13 3.59
C SER A 98 -33.64 -3.87 4.29
N ARG A 99 -32.42 -3.72 3.74
CA ARG A 99 -31.19 -4.30 4.30
C ARG A 99 -30.04 -3.30 4.30
N SER A 100 -29.39 -3.13 5.44
CA SER A 100 -28.25 -2.23 5.61
C SER A 100 -26.89 -2.95 5.47
N ARG A 101 -25.96 -2.33 4.73
CA ARG A 101 -24.60 -2.85 4.48
C ARG A 101 -23.58 -1.72 4.45
N ILE A 102 -22.35 -2.02 4.87
CA ILE A 102 -21.18 -1.16 4.72
C ILE A 102 -20.31 -1.77 3.62
N LEU A 103 -20.16 -1.05 2.52
CA LEU A 103 -19.24 -1.36 1.44
C LEU A 103 -17.93 -0.60 1.66
N ARG A 104 -16.81 -1.24 1.33
CA ARG A 104 -15.48 -0.62 1.45
C ARG A 104 -14.89 -0.47 0.07
N GLU A 105 -14.75 0.77 -0.36
CA GLU A 105 -14.26 1.12 -1.69
C GLU A 105 -12.99 1.98 -1.57
N PRO A 106 -12.04 1.82 -2.50
CA PRO A 106 -10.86 2.67 -2.53
C PRO A 106 -11.24 4.10 -2.90
N TYR A 107 -10.58 5.09 -2.31
CA TYR A 107 -10.80 6.50 -2.62
C TYR A 107 -10.40 6.89 -4.05
N GLY A 108 -9.31 6.31 -4.57
CA GLY A 108 -8.76 6.70 -5.87
C GLY A 108 -7.24 6.62 -5.92
N THR A 109 -6.66 7.52 -6.69
CA THR A 109 -5.23 7.82 -6.69
C THR A 109 -4.86 8.55 -5.40
N VAL A 110 -3.82 8.09 -4.72
CA VAL A 110 -3.32 8.67 -3.47
C VAL A 110 -1.90 9.18 -3.66
N LEU A 111 -1.54 10.24 -2.92
CA LEU A 111 -0.18 10.77 -2.83
C LEU A 111 0.38 10.36 -1.46
N ILE A 112 1.56 9.74 -1.48
CA ILE A 112 2.34 9.41 -0.27
C ILE A 112 3.55 10.33 -0.27
N VAL A 113 3.77 11.04 0.84
CA VAL A 113 4.94 11.90 1.05
C VAL A 113 5.63 11.41 2.32
N ALA A 114 6.87 10.95 2.20
CA ALA A 114 7.66 10.42 3.31
C ALA A 114 8.83 11.35 3.65
N PRO A 115 9.19 11.50 4.94
CA PRO A 115 10.37 12.22 5.37
C PRO A 115 11.64 11.36 5.24
N TRP A 116 12.80 11.99 5.48
CA TRP A 116 14.12 11.39 5.20
C TRP A 116 14.66 10.46 6.30
N ASN A 117 14.10 10.47 7.52
CA ASN A 117 14.69 9.77 8.68
C ASN A 117 14.39 8.26 8.70
N TYR A 118 13.27 7.84 8.10
CA TYR A 118 12.97 6.44 7.83
C TYR A 118 12.39 6.28 6.41
N PRO A 119 13.22 6.47 5.37
CA PRO A 119 12.73 6.75 4.03
C PRO A 119 12.03 5.55 3.40
N LEU A 120 12.37 4.31 3.78
CA LEU A 120 11.69 3.12 3.27
C LEU A 120 10.47 2.78 4.10
N ASN A 121 10.57 2.81 5.43
CA ASN A 121 9.46 2.50 6.31
C ASN A 121 8.28 3.44 6.06
N LEU A 122 8.51 4.76 6.11
CA LEU A 122 7.44 5.75 6.03
C LEU A 122 6.88 5.94 4.62
N ALA A 123 7.60 5.52 3.58
CA ALA A 123 7.10 5.52 2.21
C ALA A 123 6.27 4.26 1.88
N LEU A 124 6.65 3.09 2.43
CA LEU A 124 6.06 1.79 2.09
C LEU A 124 5.05 1.28 3.13
N ILE A 125 5.05 1.86 4.33
CA ILE A 125 4.03 1.72 5.37
C ILE A 125 3.42 3.11 5.61
N PRO A 126 2.61 3.61 4.66
CA PRO A 126 1.98 4.93 4.75
C PRO A 126 0.77 4.97 5.71
#